data_AF-A0A959IBF6-F1
#
_entry.id   AF-A0A959IBF6-F1
#
_cell.length_a   1.000
_cell.length_b   1.000
_cell.length_c   1.000
_cell.angle_alpha   90.00
_cell.angle_beta   90.00
_cell.angle_gamma   90.00
#
_symmetry.space_group_name_H-M   'P 1'
#
loop_
_entity.id
_entity.type
_entity.pdbx_description
1 polymer ?
#
loop_
_entity_poly.entity_id
_entity_poly.type
_entity_poly.pdbx_seq_one_letter_code
_entity_poly.pdbx_strand_id
1 'polypeptide(L)' 'NLQDSVIRITRGIWNVFSDTLLLIEPEATYQYLMRYRNDIIEFRSQLDWDGDGQDDDEYLGLQRKLKK' A
#
# COMPACT_ATOMS: atom_id res chain seq x y z
N ASN A 1 -13.69 17.02 -12.72
CA ASN A 1 -14.20 17.40 -11.39
C ASN A 1 -13.98 16.23 -10.45
N LEU A 2 -12.77 16.11 -9.89
CA LEU A 2 -12.50 15.17 -8.80
C LEU A 2 -12.47 16.04 -7.55
N GLN A 3 -13.65 16.29 -6.99
CA GLN A 3 -13.76 16.93 -5.68
C GLN A 3 -12.97 16.09 -4.70
N ASP A 4 -12.11 16.70 -3.88
CA ASP A 4 -11.36 16.09 -2.78
C ASP A 4 -12.26 15.21 -1.90
N SER A 5 -12.48 13.98 -2.35
CA SER A 5 -13.43 13.04 -1.76
C SER A 5 -12.63 11.80 -1.43
N VAL A 6 -12.77 11.35 -0.19
CA VAL A 6 -12.13 10.12 0.26
C VAL A 6 -12.65 8.97 -0.60
N ILE A 7 -11.75 8.37 -1.39
CA ILE A 7 -12.10 7.31 -2.33
C ILE A 7 -12.44 5.98 -1.64
N ARG A 8 -11.90 5.75 -0.43
CA ARG A 8 -12.17 4.56 0.37
C ARG A 8 -11.79 4.78 1.84
N ILE A 9 -12.59 4.26 2.76
CA ILE A 9 -12.24 4.12 4.18
C ILE A 9 -12.50 2.67 4.55
N THR A 10 -11.44 1.95 4.93
CA THR A 10 -11.52 0.56 5.38
C THR A 10 -10.91 0.41 6.76
N ARG A 11 -11.48 -0.48 7.58
CA ARG A 11 -10.87 -0.91 8.85
C ARG A 11 -10.13 -2.21 8.62
N GLY A 12 -8.91 -2.30 9.11
CA GLY A 12 -8.08 -3.48 8.96
C GLY A 12 -7.08 -3.62 10.09
N ILE A 13 -6.33 -4.72 10.04
CA ILE A 13 -5.21 -4.98 10.94
C ILE A 13 -3.95 -4.97 10.08
N TRP A 14 -2.88 -4.39 10.59
CA TRP A 14 -1.59 -4.40 9.93
C TRP A 14 -0.52 -4.98 10.85
N ASN A 15 0.46 -5.65 10.24
CA ASN A 15 1.64 -6.14 10.92
C ASN A 15 2.88 -5.90 10.07
N VAL A 16 3.99 -5.57 10.70
CA VAL A 16 5.29 -5.38 10.04
C VAL A 16 6.26 -6.44 10.55
N PHE A 17 6.90 -7.15 9.62
CA PHE A 17 7.95 -8.11 9.94
C PHE A 17 9.06 -8.05 8.89
N SER A 18 10.31 -7.89 9.34
CA SER A 18 11.47 -7.66 8.47
C SER A 18 11.23 -6.46 7.52
N ASP A 19 11.24 -6.70 6.22
CA ASP A 19 11.00 -5.77 5.12
C ASP A 19 9.60 -5.92 4.54
N THR A 20 8.68 -6.58 5.24
CA THR A 20 7.31 -6.81 4.79
C THR A 20 6.30 -6.10 5.67
N LEU A 21 5.36 -5.40 5.04
CA LEU A 21 4.11 -4.94 5.65
C LEU A 21 2.97 -5.84 5.15
N LEU A 22 2.29 -6.50 6.08
CA LEU A 22 1.06 -7.23 5.83
C LEU A 22 -0.12 -6.37 6.30
N LEU A 23 -1.07 -6.12 5.40
CA LEU A 23 -2.30 -5.40 5.68
C LEU A 23 -3.49 -6.31 5.37
N ILE A 24 -4.32 -6.57 6.37
CA ILE A 24 -5.52 -7.41 6.24
C ILE A 24 -6.74 -6.51 6.40
N GLU A 25 -7.52 -6.40 5.35
CA GLU A 25 -8.82 -5.75 5.27
C GLU A 25 -9.93 -6.82 5.12
N PRO A 26 -11.23 -6.48 5.29
CA PRO A 26 -12.30 -7.48 5.27
C PRO A 26 -12.38 -8.30 3.99
N GLU A 27 -12.07 -7.68 2.84
CA GLU A 27 -12.19 -8.28 1.50
C GLU A 27 -10.84 -8.51 0.82
N ALA A 28 -9.73 -8.13 1.45
CA ALA A 28 -8.42 -8.17 0.80
C ALA A 28 -7.27 -8.33 1.81
N THR A 29 -6.23 -9.06 1.40
CA THR A 29 -4.95 -9.10 2.12
C THR A 29 -3.87 -8.60 1.19
N TYR A 30 -3.12 -7.59 1.63
CA TYR A 30 -2.05 -6.97 0.88
C TYR A 30 -0.71 -7.27 1.55
N GLN A 31 0.30 -7.58 0.74
CA GLN A 31 1.67 -7.78 1.21
C GLN A 31 2.61 -6.83 0.45
N TYR A 32 3.19 -5.88 1.18
CA TYR A 32 4.10 -4.90 0.60
C TYR A 32 5.54 -5.18 1.01
N LEU A 33 6.45 -5.21 0.03
CA LEU A 33 7.89 -5.10 0.28
C LEU A 33 8.23 -3.64 0.57
N MET A 34 8.86 -3.40 1.70
CA MET A 34 9.22 -2.08 2.20
C MET A 34 10.71 -1.78 2.01
N ARG A 35 11.02 -0.55 1.58
CA ARG A 35 12.39 -0.03 1.56
C ARG A 35 12.42 1.38 2.11
N TYR A 36 13.20 1.61 3.16
CA TYR A 36 13.38 2.95 3.73
C TYR A 36 14.74 3.53 3.35
N ARG A 37 14.73 4.70 2.68
CA ARG A 37 15.93 5.46 2.29
C ARG A 37 15.62 6.95 2.25
N ASN A 38 16.55 7.79 2.72
CA ASN A 38 16.49 9.25 2.56
C ASN A 38 15.17 9.89 3.04
N ASP A 39 14.67 9.50 4.22
CA ASP A 39 13.39 9.96 4.78
C ASP A 39 12.14 9.56 3.95
N ILE A 40 12.28 8.65 2.98
CA ILE A 40 11.19 8.07 2.18
C ILE A 40 11.10 6.57 2.49
N ILE A 41 9.89 6.09 2.70
CA ILE A 41 9.58 4.65 2.67
C ILE A 41 8.84 4.34 1.36
N GLU A 42 9.35 3.36 0.63
CA GLU A 42 8.73 2.77 -0.56
C GLU A 42 7.99 1.49 -0.17
N PHE A 43 6.80 1.30 -0.74
CA PHE A 43 6.00 0.08 -0.64
C PHE A 43 5.78 -0.48 -2.04
N ARG A 44 6.18 -1.73 -2.29
CA ARG A 44 5.99 -2.41 -3.58
C ARG A 44 5.16 -3.68 -3.41
N SER A 45 4.24 -3.92 -4.33
CA SER A 45 3.47 -5.16 -4.44
C SER A 45 3.12 -5.43 -5.91
N GLN A 46 2.69 -6.66 -6.20
CA GLN A 46 1.85 -6.94 -7.36
C GLN A 46 0.39 -6.97 -6.88
N LEU A 47 -0.53 -6.39 -7.62
CA LEU A 47 -1.97 -6.33 -7.30
C LEU A 47 -2.79 -6.41 -8.60
N ASP A 48 -4.01 -6.92 -8.54
CA ASP A 48 -5.01 -6.77 -9.61
C ASP A 48 -5.68 -5.37 -9.53
N TRP A 49 -5.05 -4.35 -10.11
CA TRP A 49 -5.60 -2.98 -10.11
C TRP A 49 -6.54 -2.75 -11.30
N ASP A 50 -6.26 -3.36 -12.45
CA ASP A 50 -7.08 -3.21 -13.65
C ASP A 50 -8.35 -4.08 -13.64
N GLY A 51 -8.44 -5.04 -12.71
CA GLY A 51 -9.62 -5.83 -12.42
C GLY A 51 -9.78 -7.04 -13.35
N ASP A 52 -8.71 -7.53 -13.95
CA ASP A 52 -8.71 -8.68 -14.85
C ASP A 52 -8.64 -10.04 -14.10
N GLY A 53 -8.43 -10.01 -12.78
CA GLY A 53 -8.31 -11.18 -11.92
C GLY A 53 -6.87 -11.68 -11.73
N GLN A 54 -5.86 -10.98 -12.22
CA GLN A 54 -4.45 -11.33 -12.10
C GLN A 54 -3.69 -10.31 -11.24
N ASP A 55 -2.95 -10.79 -10.24
CA ASP A 55 -2.06 -9.94 -9.45
C ASP A 55 -0.73 -9.71 -10.19
N ASP A 56 -0.75 -9.01 -11.32
CA ASP A 56 0.44 -8.71 -12.14
C ASP A 56 0.68 -7.21 -12.39
N ASP A 57 -0.16 -6.32 -11.85
CA ASP A 57 0.11 -4.88 -11.87
C ASP A 57 1.12 -4.48 -10.79
N GLU A 58 2.16 -3.73 -11.17
CA GLU A 58 3.10 -3.17 -10.21
C GLU A 58 2.50 -1.99 -9.45
N TYR A 59 2.35 -2.14 -8.13
CA TYR A 59 2.00 -1.07 -7.22
C TYR A 59 3.25 -0.43 -6.58
N LEU A 60 3.31 0.90 -6.57
CA LEU A 60 4.32 1.68 -5.85
C LEU A 60 3.67 2.77 -4.97
N GLY A 61 3.85 2.65 -3.65
CA GLY A 61 3.50 3.67 -2.68
C GLY A 61 4.74 4.36 -2.11
N LEU A 62 4.73 5.69 -2.03
CA LEU A 62 5.82 6.48 -1.43
C LEU A 62 5.26 7.32 -0.27
N GLN A 63 5.84 7.16 0.92
CA GLN A 63 5.54 8.05 2.05
C GLN A 63 6.82 8.75 2.51
N ARG A 64 6.72 10.07 2.70
CA ARG A 64 7.85 10.89 3.14
C ARG A 64 7.66 11.32 4.59
N LYS A 65 8.66 11.07 5.42
CA LYS A 65 8.74 11.65 6.75
C LYS A 65 9.08 13.13 6.63
N LEU A 66 8.12 13.99 6.97
CA LEU A 66 8.35 15.43 7.08
C LEU A 66 9.00 15.73 8.44
N LYS A 67 10.11 16.46 8.43
CA LYS A 67 10.72 17.00 9.67
C LYS A 67 9.91 18.23 10.08
N LYS A 68 9.56 18.32 11.37
CA LYS A 68 8.94 19.49 11.97
C LYS A 68 9.94 20.62 12.12
#